data_AF-A0A530BIM5-F1
#
_entry.id   AF-A0A530BIM5-F1
#
_cell.length_a   1.000
_cell.length_b   1.000
_cell.length_c   1.000
_cell.angle_alpha   90.00
_cell.angle_beta   90.00
_cell.angle_gamma   90.00
#
_symmetry.space_group_name_H-M   'P 1'
#
loop_
_entity.id
_entity.type
_entity.pdbx_description
1 polymer ?
#
loop_
_entity_poly.entity_id
_entity_poly.type
_entity_poly.pdbx_seq_one_letter_code
_entity_poly.pdbx_strand_id
1 'polypeptide(L)'
;MRFVLSFRAALTPMLGVLLALAMQPAKAEEGTTVFSDASRIASIGGSITEILYALGEEGRLVARDSTSTYPEAAAKLPDVGYMRALSPEGVLSVN
;
A
#
# COMPACT_ATOMS: atom_id res chain seq x y z
N MET A 1 -49.61 -45.04 6.19
CA MET A 1 -49.02 -43.69 6.34
C MET A 1 -47.51 -43.78 6.22
N ARG A 2 -46.93 -43.12 5.21
CA ARG A 2 -45.69 -42.28 5.25
C ARG A 2 -45.01 -42.28 3.87
N PHE A 3 -45.47 -41.37 3.01
CA PHE A 3 -44.63 -40.79 1.95
C PHE A 3 -43.55 -39.95 2.65
N VAL A 4 -42.29 -40.38 2.58
CA VAL A 4 -41.16 -39.53 3.01
C VAL A 4 -40.47 -39.07 1.74
N LEU A 5 -40.87 -37.89 1.26
CA LEU A 5 -40.20 -37.16 0.19
C LEU A 5 -38.75 -36.90 0.64
N SER A 6 -37.78 -37.36 -0.15
CA SER A 6 -36.36 -37.14 0.08
C SER A 6 -36.01 -35.66 -0.12
N PHE A 7 -36.22 -34.85 0.91
CA PHE A 7 -35.96 -33.41 0.92
C PHE A 7 -34.46 -33.05 1.09
N ARG A 8 -33.57 -34.05 1.15
CA ARG A 8 -32.13 -33.87 1.40
C ARG A 8 -31.28 -33.58 0.16
N ALA A 9 -31.84 -33.73 -1.05
CA ALA A 9 -31.07 -33.63 -2.29
C ALA A 9 -30.88 -32.20 -2.84
N ALA A 10 -31.64 -31.21 -2.34
CA ALA A 10 -31.62 -29.84 -2.86
C ALA A 10 -30.71 -28.87 -2.08
N LEU A 11 -30.21 -29.25 -0.90
CA LEU A 11 -29.46 -28.35 -0.02
C LEU A 11 -27.99 -28.13 -0.47
N THR A 12 -27.38 -29.17 -1.04
CA THR A 12 -25.98 -29.17 -1.48
C THR A 12 -25.69 -28.26 -2.68
N PRO A 13 -26.49 -28.24 -3.77
CA PRO A 13 -26.24 -27.30 -4.87
C PRO A 13 -26.50 -25.85 -4.46
N MET A 14 -27.41 -25.62 -3.50
CA MET A 14 -27.73 -24.27 -3.02
C MET A 14 -26.57 -23.65 -2.24
N LEU A 15 -25.86 -24.43 -1.42
CA LEU A 15 -24.67 -23.95 -0.71
C LEU A 15 -23.52 -23.62 -1.67
N GLY A 16 -23.35 -24.41 -2.74
CA GLY A 16 -22.34 -24.15 -3.77
C GLY A 16 -22.60 -22.84 -4.54
N VAL A 17 -23.86 -22.59 -4.89
CA VAL A 17 -24.28 -21.33 -5.54
C VAL A 17 -24.10 -20.14 -4.60
N LEU A 18 -24.42 -20.28 -3.31
CA LEU A 18 -24.20 -19.24 -2.30
C LEU A 18 -22.71 -18.92 -2.11
N LEU A 19 -21.85 -19.94 -2.11
CA LEU A 19 -20.41 -19.75 -1.98
C LEU A 19 -19.81 -19.07 -3.22
N ALA A 20 -20.28 -19.42 -4.42
CA ALA A 20 -19.88 -18.78 -5.67
C ALA A 20 -20.33 -17.31 -5.75
N LEU A 21 -21.52 -16.98 -5.22
CA LEU A 21 -22.02 -15.60 -5.14
C LEU A 21 -21.28 -14.75 -4.09
N ALA A 22 -20.72 -15.38 -3.06
CA ALA A 22 -19.92 -14.70 -2.03
C ALA A 22 -18.48 -14.39 -2.49
N MET A 23 -17.98 -15.07 -3.51
CA MET A 23 -16.68 -14.80 -4.12
C MET A 23 -16.77 -13.62 -5.09
N GLN A 24 -16.94 -12.42 -4.56
CA GLN A 24 -16.80 -11.22 -5.37
C GLN A 24 -15.31 -11.01 -5.73
N PRO A 25 -14.99 -10.66 -6.99
CA PRO A 25 -13.61 -10.33 -7.36
C PRO A 25 -13.17 -9.08 -6.59
N ALA A 26 -12.00 -9.15 -5.96
CA ALA A 26 -11.39 -7.98 -5.33
C ALA A 26 -11.19 -6.89 -6.40
N LYS A 27 -11.95 -5.80 -6.27
CA LYS A 27 -11.77 -4.60 -7.07
C LYS A 27 -10.59 -3.84 -6.48
N ALA A 28 -9.58 -3.56 -7.30
CA ALA A 28 -8.56 -2.59 -6.94
C ALA A 28 -9.24 -1.22 -6.89
N GLU A 29 -9.42 -0.67 -5.69
CA GLU A 29 -9.80 0.72 -5.49
C GLU A 29 -8.59 1.59 -5.87
N GLU A 30 -8.55 2.07 -7.11
CA GLU A 30 -7.72 3.20 -7.51
C GLU A 30 -8.35 4.50 -7.00
N GLY A 31 -8.57 4.60 -5.69
CA GLY A 31 -8.96 5.84 -5.06
C GLY A 31 -7.78 6.79 -5.11
N THR A 32 -7.91 7.91 -5.82
CA THR A 32 -7.03 9.08 -5.59
C THR A 32 -7.42 9.68 -4.25
N THR A 33 -6.99 9.03 -3.16
CA THR A 33 -7.15 9.56 -1.82
C THR A 33 -6.13 10.67 -1.64
N VAL A 34 -6.61 11.90 -1.56
CA VAL A 34 -5.77 13.01 -1.11
C VAL A 34 -5.56 12.79 0.38
N PHE A 35 -4.33 12.50 0.78
CA PHE A 35 -3.97 12.42 2.20
C PHE A 35 -4.30 13.76 2.87
N SER A 36 -5.07 13.72 3.95
CA SER A 36 -5.44 14.92 4.70
C SER A 36 -4.23 15.59 5.36
N ASP A 37 -3.14 14.83 5.56
CA ASP A 37 -1.89 15.28 6.13
C ASP A 37 -0.73 14.80 5.25
N ALA A 38 -0.02 15.75 4.65
CA ALA A 38 1.16 15.50 3.83
C ALA A 38 2.44 16.04 4.49
N SER A 39 2.45 16.21 5.82
CA SER A 39 3.59 16.78 6.56
C SER A 39 4.79 15.83 6.66
N ARG A 40 4.61 14.54 6.36
CA ARG A 40 5.65 13.51 6.46
C ARG A 40 5.84 12.80 5.13
N ILE A 41 7.03 12.96 4.54
CA ILE A 41 7.38 12.47 3.21
C ILE A 41 8.63 11.60 3.29
N ALA A 42 8.53 10.35 2.81
CA ALA A 42 9.70 9.54 2.47
C ALA A 42 9.98 9.73 0.97
N SER A 43 11.13 10.33 0.61
CA SER A 43 11.47 10.61 -0.79
C SER A 43 12.23 9.45 -1.43
N ILE A 44 11.82 9.07 -2.64
CA ILE A 44 12.39 7.94 -3.37
C ILE A 44 12.93 8.41 -4.72
N GLY A 45 14.24 8.36 -4.87
CA GLY A 45 14.99 8.79 -6.04
C GLY A 45 15.75 10.09 -5.76
N GLY A 46 17.06 10.09 -6.01
CA GLY A 46 17.93 11.23 -5.76
C GLY A 46 17.41 12.54 -6.33
N SER A 47 17.04 12.56 -7.62
CA SER A 47 16.52 13.78 -8.26
C SER A 47 15.21 14.30 -7.63
N ILE A 48 14.35 13.43 -7.10
CA ILE A 48 13.13 13.85 -6.41
C ILE A 48 13.49 14.51 -5.08
N THR A 49 14.42 13.91 -4.33
CA THR A 49 14.94 14.50 -3.10
C THR A 49 15.56 15.87 -3.37
N GLU A 50 16.37 16.00 -4.41
CA GLU A 50 16.98 17.28 -4.80
C GLU A 50 15.92 18.35 -5.14
N ILE A 51 14.85 17.97 -5.85
CA ILE A 51 13.74 18.88 -6.14
C ILE A 51 13.07 19.37 -4.85
N LEU A 52 12.84 18.48 -3.88
CA LEU A 52 12.23 18.86 -2.60
C LEU A 52 13.09 19.88 -1.83
N TYR A 53 14.41 19.68 -1.79
CA TYR A 53 15.33 20.67 -1.25
C TYR A 53 15.34 21.98 -2.05
N ALA A 54 15.31 21.91 -3.38
CA ALA A 54 15.27 23.10 -4.23
C ALA A 54 13.98 23.93 -4.05
N LEU A 55 12.88 23.27 -3.67
CA LEU A 55 11.59 23.91 -3.38
C LEU A 55 11.48 24.42 -1.94
N GLY A 56 12.45 24.14 -1.05
CA GLY A 56 12.35 24.51 0.37
C GLY A 56 11.40 23.62 1.18
N GLU A 57 11.12 22.41 0.68
CA GLU A 57 10.17 21.46 1.27
C GLU A 57 10.87 20.38 2.10
N GLU A 58 12.18 20.49 2.33
CA GLU A 58 12.98 19.50 3.07
C GLU A 58 12.51 19.30 4.52
N GLY A 59 11.82 20.28 5.10
CA GLY A 59 11.25 20.19 6.45
C GLY A 59 10.17 19.11 6.60
N ARG A 60 9.63 18.60 5.49
CA ARG A 60 8.64 17.52 5.45
C ARG A 60 9.28 16.15 5.23
N LEU A 61 10.58 16.09 4.92
CA LEU A 61 11.27 14.84 4.68
C LEU A 61 11.53 14.10 5.99
N VAL A 62 10.97 12.90 6.10
CA VAL A 62 11.21 12.00 7.25
C VAL A 62 12.17 10.87 6.91
N ALA A 63 12.38 10.58 5.62
CA ALA A 63 13.28 9.54 5.15
C ALA A 63 13.64 9.73 3.66
N ARG A 64 14.64 8.98 3.20
CA ARG A 64 15.11 8.97 1.81
C ARG A 64 15.51 7.56 1.35
N ASP A 65 15.61 7.33 0.05
CA ASP A 65 16.20 6.10 -0.50
C ASP A 65 17.73 6.17 -0.61
N SER A 66 18.38 5.04 -0.91
CA SER A 66 19.84 4.94 -1.00
C SER A 66 20.50 5.80 -2.08
N THR A 67 19.75 6.25 -3.10
CA THR A 67 20.29 7.09 -4.18
C THR A 67 20.29 8.59 -3.85
N SER A 68 19.62 8.98 -2.76
CA SER A 68 19.44 10.37 -2.36
C SER A 68 20.61 10.88 -1.52
N THR A 69 21.71 11.22 -2.19
CA THR A 69 22.99 11.63 -1.56
C THR A 69 23.27 13.12 -1.58
N TYR A 70 22.46 13.92 -2.30
CA TYR A 70 22.59 15.37 -2.40
C TYR A 70 21.27 16.07 -2.03
N PRO A 71 21.30 17.22 -1.33
CA PRO A 71 22.47 17.82 -0.68
C PRO A 71 22.98 16.96 0.49
N GLU A 72 24.14 17.30 1.07
CA GLU A 72 24.74 16.55 2.19
C GLU A 72 23.76 16.38 3.36
N ALA A 73 22.87 17.37 3.58
CA ALA A 73 21.80 17.28 4.57
C ALA A 73 20.84 16.10 4.34
N ALA A 74 20.56 15.73 3.08
CA ALA A 74 19.69 14.61 2.73
C ALA A 74 20.25 13.27 3.21
N ALA A 75 21.58 13.09 3.15
CA ALA A 75 22.23 11.87 3.58
C ALA A 75 22.06 11.59 5.09
N LYS A 76 21.69 12.60 5.89
CA LYS A 76 21.41 12.49 7.33
C LYS A 76 20.03 11.90 7.63
N LEU A 77 19.14 11.89 6.65
CA LEU A 77 17.82 11.27 6.80
C LEU A 77 17.94 9.74 6.83
N PRO A 78 17.01 9.06 7.54
CA PRO A 78 16.90 7.60 7.50
C PRO A 78 16.85 7.05 6.06
N ASP A 79 17.60 5.98 5.81
CA ASP A 79 17.63 5.26 4.53
C ASP A 79 16.61 4.11 4.54
N VAL A 80 15.63 4.14 3.63
CA VAL A 80 14.60 3.09 3.50
C VAL A 80 14.92 2.04 2.44
N GLY A 81 16.15 2.04 1.92
CA GLY A 81 16.66 1.09 0.96
C GLY A 81 16.72 1.63 -0.47
N TYR A 82 16.97 0.73 -1.41
CA TYR A 82 17.17 1.11 -2.80
C TYR A 82 15.84 1.26 -3.53
N MET A 83 15.64 2.36 -4.28
CA MET A 83 14.40 2.66 -5.02
C MET A 83 13.85 1.50 -5.88
N ARG A 84 14.70 0.61 -6.43
CA ARG A 84 14.25 -0.54 -7.25
C ARG A 84 14.02 -1.83 -6.46
N ALA A 85 14.29 -1.81 -5.15
CA ALA A 85 14.16 -2.93 -4.22
C ALA A 85 13.89 -2.38 -2.80
N LEU A 86 12.84 -1.58 -2.66
CA LEU A 86 12.49 -0.97 -1.38
C LEU A 86 12.10 -2.02 -0.34
N SER A 87 12.52 -1.82 0.91
CA SER A 87 12.05 -2.62 2.04
C SER A 87 10.72 -2.06 2.55
N PRO A 88 9.64 -2.86 2.56
CA PRO A 88 8.37 -2.45 3.16
C PRO A 88 8.52 -2.07 4.63
N GLU A 89 9.35 -2.80 5.38
CA GLU A 89 9.59 -2.56 6.81
C GLU A 89 10.30 -1.21 7.03
N GLY A 90 11.29 -0.90 6.19
CA GLY A 90 11.99 0.40 6.25
C GLY A 90 11.03 1.57 6.06
N VAL A 91 10.15 1.49 5.04
CA VAL A 91 9.15 2.53 4.77
C VAL A 91 8.13 2.65 5.91
N LEU A 92 7.64 1.53 6.45
CA LEU A 92 6.65 1.55 7.53
C LEU A 92 7.22 2.07 8.86
N SER A 93 8.52 1.92 9.10
CA SER A 93 9.18 2.35 10.33
C SER A 93 9.26 3.88 10.50
N VAL A 94 9.05 4.64 9.42
CA VAL A 94 9.15 6.10 9.39
C VAL A 94 7.79 6.79 9.30
N ASN A 95 6.70 6.04 9.50
CA ASN A 95 5.35 6.58 9.77
C ASN A 95 5.10 6.76 11.27
#